data_AF-A0A6M1Y7C6-F1
#
_entry.id   AF-A0A6M1Y7C6-F1
#
_cell.length_a   1.000
_cell.length_b   1.000
_cell.length_c   1.000
_cell.angle_alpha   90.00
_cell.angle_beta   90.00
_cell.angle_gamma   90.00
#
_symmetry.space_group_name_H-M   'P 1'
#
loop_
_entity.id
_entity.type
_entity.pdbx_description
1 polymer ?
#
loop_
_entity_poly.entity_id
_entity_poly.type
_entity_poly.pdbx_seq_one_letter_code
_entity_poly.pdbx_strand_id
1 'polypeptide(L)'
;MTQVDLGPFLAVRRHLRIAHHIPGRIRLRAGPAIVKDLGAVDSKALDRILRALDGIKDVRVNPSAGSVVVEYRPDTIKPEWWETLILGHESAAVGLMNRLLENELASAVSAAQAAGIPVAVSDGNS
;
A
#
# COMPACT_ATOMS: atom_id res chain seq x y z
N MET A 1 2.43 -6.81 17.61
CA MET A 1 2.44 -6.02 16.38
C MET A 1 2.13 -6.96 15.22
N THR A 2 0.97 -6.83 14.60
CA THR A 2 0.58 -7.70 13.48
C THR A 2 1.45 -7.35 12.29
N GLN A 3 2.39 -8.23 11.95
CA GLN A 3 3.20 -8.11 10.75
C GLN A 3 2.27 -8.20 9.54
N VAL A 4 2.21 -7.14 8.72
CA VAL A 4 1.43 -7.16 7.48
C VAL A 4 2.12 -8.11 6.51
N ASP A 5 1.41 -9.15 6.06
CA ASP A 5 1.93 -10.06 5.05
C ASP A 5 1.98 -9.35 3.68
N LEU A 6 3.19 -9.17 3.14
CA LEU A 6 3.42 -8.54 1.83
C LEU A 6 3.48 -9.55 0.67
N GLY A 7 3.36 -10.85 0.93
CA GLY A 7 3.34 -11.90 -0.10
C GLY A 7 2.33 -11.63 -1.23
N PRO A 8 1.06 -11.26 -0.92
CA PRO A 8 0.07 -10.89 -1.92
C PRO A 8 0.52 -9.73 -2.83
N PHE A 9 1.14 -8.69 -2.25
CA PHE A 9 1.68 -7.56 -3.01
C PHE A 9 2.81 -8.00 -3.95
N LEU A 10 3.75 -8.82 -3.46
CA LEU A 10 4.87 -9.34 -4.25
C LEU A 10 4.40 -10.25 -5.41
N ALA A 11 3.38 -11.07 -5.16
CA ALA A 11 2.81 -11.94 -6.17
C ALA A 11 2.09 -11.15 -7.28
N VAL A 12 1.45 -10.04 -6.96
CA VAL A 12 0.74 -9.21 -7.94
C VAL A 12 1.70 -8.28 -8.70
N ARG A 13 2.63 -7.60 -8.01
CA ARG A 13 3.51 -6.59 -8.62
C ARG A 13 4.33 -7.11 -9.79
N ARG A 14 4.74 -8.38 -9.78
CA ARG A 14 5.53 -8.99 -10.87
C ARG A 14 4.80 -9.03 -12.21
N HIS A 15 3.46 -8.90 -12.20
CA HIS A 15 2.64 -8.85 -13.41
C HIS A 15 2.24 -7.44 -13.81
N LEU A 16 2.63 -6.44 -13.03
CA LEU A 16 2.25 -5.06 -13.25
C LEU A 16 3.32 -4.32 -14.04
N ARG A 17 2.87 -3.44 -14.92
CA ARG A 17 3.70 -2.45 -15.60
C ARG A 17 3.08 -1.07 -15.47
N ILE A 18 3.91 -0.04 -15.41
CA ILE A 18 3.46 1.36 -15.41
C ILE A 18 3.05 1.71 -16.84
N ALA A 19 1.76 1.99 -17.04
CA ALA A 19 1.23 2.40 -18.34
C ALA A 19 1.22 3.90 -18.52
N HIS A 20 0.93 4.63 -17.45
CA HIS A 20 0.97 6.09 -17.42
C HIS A 20 1.07 6.56 -15.97
N HIS A 21 1.83 7.62 -15.73
CA HIS A 21 2.05 8.13 -14.39
C HIS A 21 2.14 9.64 -14.39
N ILE A 22 1.37 10.26 -13.50
CA ILE A 22 1.43 11.68 -13.14
C ILE A 22 1.40 11.80 -11.62
N PRO A 23 1.91 12.90 -11.04
CA PRO A 23 1.78 13.13 -9.60
C PRO A 23 0.32 13.02 -9.15
N GLY A 24 0.09 12.13 -8.18
CA GLY A 24 -1.22 11.84 -7.60
C GLY A 24 -2.07 10.82 -8.36
N ARG A 25 -1.65 10.32 -9.52
CA ARG A 25 -2.34 9.23 -10.22
C ARG A 25 -1.41 8.37 -11.05
N ILE A 26 -1.47 7.06 -10.83
CA ILE A 26 -0.78 6.07 -11.63
C ILE A 26 -1.75 5.06 -12.25
N ARG A 27 -1.52 4.71 -13.52
CA ARG A 27 -2.22 3.63 -14.21
C ARG A 27 -1.25 2.47 -14.41
N LEU A 28 -1.62 1.32 -13.89
CA LEU A 28 -0.92 0.06 -14.04
C LEU A 28 -1.67 -0.83 -15.02
N ARG A 29 -0.94 -1.60 -15.83
CA ARG A 29 -1.50 -2.71 -16.62
C ARG A 29 -1.04 -4.01 -15.99
N ALA A 30 -1.96 -4.96 -15.84
CA ALA A 30 -1.64 -6.32 -15.48
C ALA A 30 -1.47 -7.16 -16.76
N GLY A 31 -0.39 -7.93 -16.84
CA GLY A 31 -0.19 -8.90 -17.91
C GLY A 31 -1.19 -10.06 -17.81
N PRO A 32 -1.52 -10.76 -18.92
CA PRO A 32 -2.46 -11.88 -18.90
C PRO A 32 -2.08 -13.02 -17.94
N ALA A 33 -0.77 -13.16 -17.67
CA ALA A 33 -0.22 -14.17 -16.75
C ALA A 33 -0.73 -14.03 -15.31
N ILE A 34 -1.21 -12.84 -14.91
CA ILE A 34 -1.73 -12.59 -13.58
C ILE A 34 -2.90 -13.51 -13.22
N VAL A 35 -3.68 -13.98 -14.20
CA VAL A 35 -4.88 -14.81 -13.96
C VAL A 35 -4.53 -16.12 -13.25
N LYS A 36 -3.35 -16.69 -13.51
CA LYS A 36 -2.88 -17.91 -12.85
C LYS A 36 -2.55 -17.67 -11.38
N ASP A 37 -2.03 -16.48 -11.07
CA ASP A 37 -1.54 -16.14 -9.74
C ASP A 37 -2.63 -15.49 -8.88
N LEU A 38 -3.57 -14.76 -9.48
CA LEU A 38 -4.73 -14.17 -8.79
C LEU A 38 -5.61 -15.22 -8.12
N GLY A 39 -5.71 -16.43 -8.68
CA GLY A 39 -6.44 -17.54 -8.04
C GLY A 39 -5.82 -17.99 -6.72
N ALA A 40 -4.53 -17.71 -6.51
CA ALA A 40 -3.80 -18.04 -5.28
C ALA A 40 -3.58 -16.83 -4.35
N VAL A 41 -3.85 -15.61 -4.82
CA VAL A 41 -3.67 -14.38 -4.04
C VAL A 41 -4.95 -14.08 -3.26
N ASP A 42 -4.84 -13.94 -1.93
CA ASP A 42 -5.94 -13.43 -1.10
C ASP A 42 -6.21 -11.96 -1.44
N SER A 43 -7.29 -11.71 -2.18
CA SER A 43 -7.73 -10.37 -2.56
C SER A 43 -8.04 -9.50 -1.35
N LYS A 44 -8.52 -10.08 -0.24
CA LYS A 44 -8.75 -9.34 1.00
C LYS A 44 -7.44 -8.93 1.65
N ALA A 45 -6.39 -9.74 1.54
CA ALA A 45 -5.07 -9.36 2.02
C ALA A 45 -4.49 -8.21 1.21
N LEU A 46 -4.62 -8.24 -0.12
CA LEU A 46 -4.21 -7.12 -0.97
C LEU A 46 -4.98 -5.83 -0.63
N ASP A 47 -6.29 -5.91 -0.46
CA ASP A 47 -7.12 -4.77 -0.05
C ASP A 47 -6.70 -4.22 1.32
N ARG A 48 -6.35 -5.08 2.28
CA ARG A 48 -5.84 -4.65 3.60
C ARG A 48 -4.52 -3.90 3.47
N ILE A 49 -3.59 -4.38 2.65
CA ILE A 49 -2.31 -3.69 2.40
C ILE A 49 -2.57 -2.31 1.81
N LEU A 50 -3.42 -2.22 0.78
CA LEU A 50 -3.71 -0.95 0.11
C LEU A 50 -4.43 0.05 1.03
N ARG A 51 -5.34 -0.43 1.89
CA ARG A 51 -6.04 0.42 2.87
C ARG A 51 -5.15 0.88 4.02
N ALA A 52 -4.09 0.13 4.34
CA ALA A 52 -3.13 0.53 5.37
C ALA A 52 -2.16 1.62 4.89
N LEU A 53 -2.17 1.95 3.60
CA LEU A 53 -1.36 3.03 3.04
C LEU A 53 -2.16 4.34 3.06
N ASP A 54 -1.88 5.20 4.02
CA ASP A 54 -2.54 6.50 4.21
C ASP A 54 -2.57 7.35 2.92
N GLY A 55 -1.52 7.27 2.11
CA GLY A 55 -1.41 8.03 0.86
C GLY A 55 -2.31 7.56 -0.28
N ILE A 56 -3.03 6.44 -0.17
CA ILE A 56 -3.91 5.93 -1.23
C ILE A 56 -5.31 6.54 -1.07
N LYS A 57 -5.81 7.21 -2.12
CA LYS A 57 -7.14 7.83 -2.13
C LYS A 57 -8.20 6.91 -2.72
N ASP A 58 -7.88 6.28 -3.84
CA ASP A 58 -8.81 5.39 -4.56
C ASP A 58 -8.03 4.36 -5.37
N VAL A 59 -8.60 3.17 -5.51
CA VAL A 59 -8.08 2.08 -6.33
C VAL A 59 -9.21 1.53 -7.18
N ARG A 60 -9.09 1.70 -8.50
CA ARG A 60 -10.07 1.22 -9.47
C ARG A 60 -9.46 0.14 -10.34
N VAL A 61 -10.02 -1.06 -10.26
CA VAL A 61 -9.64 -2.19 -11.10
C VAL A 61 -10.60 -2.29 -12.29
N ASN A 62 -10.06 -2.39 -13.50
CA ASN A 62 -10.81 -2.71 -14.71
C ASN A 62 -10.32 -4.07 -15.24
N PRO A 63 -10.99 -5.18 -14.88
CA PRO A 63 -10.61 -6.52 -15.30
C PRO A 63 -10.65 -6.72 -16.81
N SER A 64 -11.68 -6.18 -17.49
CA SER A 64 -11.85 -6.30 -18.94
C SER A 64 -10.69 -5.66 -19.72
N ALA A 65 -10.14 -4.57 -19.22
CA ALA A 65 -8.98 -3.90 -19.80
C ALA A 65 -7.63 -4.34 -19.21
N GLY A 66 -7.63 -5.23 -18.21
CA GLY A 66 -6.43 -5.66 -17.49
C GLY A 66 -5.66 -4.47 -16.89
N SER A 67 -6.35 -3.50 -16.29
CA SER A 67 -5.71 -2.29 -15.76
C SER A 67 -6.18 -1.94 -14.37
N VAL A 68 -5.32 -1.28 -13.61
CA VAL A 68 -5.59 -0.71 -12.29
C VAL A 68 -5.23 0.76 -12.32
N VAL A 69 -6.09 1.61 -11.81
CA VAL A 69 -5.81 3.03 -11.59
C VAL A 69 -5.74 3.26 -10.10
N VAL A 70 -4.66 3.88 -9.65
CA VAL A 70 -4.47 4.27 -8.26
C VAL A 70 -4.36 5.79 -8.20
N GLU A 71 -5.26 6.40 -7.43
CA GLU A 71 -5.18 7.80 -7.05
C GLU A 71 -4.52 7.89 -5.67
N TYR A 72 -3.53 8.77 -5.54
CA TYR A 72 -2.71 8.86 -4.33
C TYR A 72 -2.37 10.31 -3.98
N ARG A 73 -1.88 10.51 -2.75
CA ARG A 73 -1.36 11.77 -2.22
C ARG A 73 0.14 11.87 -2.53
N PRO A 74 0.58 12.75 -3.45
CA PRO A 74 1.98 12.84 -3.86
C PRO A 74 2.91 13.40 -2.76
N ASP A 75 2.34 14.06 -1.76
CA ASP A 75 2.97 14.51 -0.52
C ASP A 75 3.24 13.36 0.46
N THR A 76 2.41 12.31 0.45
CA THR A 76 2.58 11.11 1.29
C THR A 76 3.35 10.00 0.59
N ILE A 77 2.99 9.67 -0.65
CA ILE A 77 3.66 8.68 -1.50
C ILE A 77 4.31 9.44 -2.63
N LYS A 78 5.63 9.63 -2.57
CA LYS A 78 6.33 10.40 -3.60
C LYS A 78 6.19 9.74 -4.98
N PRO A 79 5.99 10.49 -6.07
CA PRO A 79 5.84 9.90 -7.40
C PRO A 79 6.95 8.89 -7.76
N GLU A 80 8.21 9.22 -7.50
CA GLU A 80 9.38 8.37 -7.77
C GLU A 80 9.36 7.01 -7.05
N TRP A 81 8.60 6.87 -5.97
CA TRP A 81 8.47 5.61 -5.23
C TRP A 81 7.73 4.54 -6.00
N TRP A 82 6.84 4.93 -6.92
CA TRP A 82 6.09 3.97 -7.73
C TRP A 82 6.99 3.10 -8.61
N GLU A 83 8.08 3.65 -9.14
CA GLU A 83 9.04 2.85 -9.89
C GLU A 83 9.70 1.79 -9.01
N THR A 84 10.07 2.14 -7.78
CA THR A 84 10.64 1.17 -6.83
C THR A 84 9.62 0.11 -6.44
N LEU A 85 8.39 0.53 -6.12
CA LEU A 85 7.31 -0.38 -5.69
C LEU A 85 6.93 -1.37 -6.79
N ILE A 86 6.86 -0.93 -8.04
CA ILE A 86 6.39 -1.76 -9.15
C ILE A 86 7.55 -2.46 -9.86
N LEU A 87 8.60 -1.74 -10.23
CA LEU A 87 9.68 -2.21 -11.11
C LEU A 87 10.99 -2.52 -10.38
N GLY A 88 11.17 -2.04 -9.14
CA GLY A 88 12.39 -2.21 -8.38
C GLY A 88 12.68 -3.66 -7.95
N HIS A 89 13.87 -3.90 -7.40
CA HIS A 89 14.17 -5.17 -6.78
C HIS A 89 13.22 -5.46 -5.61
N GLU A 90 12.93 -6.74 -5.36
CA GLU A 90 12.02 -7.18 -4.30
C GLU A 90 12.37 -6.60 -2.93
N SER A 91 13.64 -6.66 -2.52
CA SER A 91 14.10 -6.11 -1.25
C SER A 91 13.87 -4.60 -1.13
N ALA A 92 14.08 -3.85 -2.22
CA ALA A 92 13.84 -2.41 -2.24
C ALA A 92 12.35 -2.08 -2.15
N ALA A 93 11.50 -2.82 -2.87
CA ALA A 93 10.05 -2.66 -2.82
C ALA A 93 9.49 -3.00 -1.42
N VAL A 94 9.96 -4.09 -0.81
CA VAL A 94 9.60 -4.48 0.57
C VAL A 94 10.04 -3.43 1.58
N GLY A 95 11.29 -2.99 1.52
CA GLY A 95 11.81 -1.97 2.43
C GLY A 95 11.09 -0.63 2.31
N LEU A 96 10.65 -0.26 1.10
CA LEU A 96 9.82 0.93 0.89
C LEU A 96 8.39 0.75 1.40
N MET A 97 7.77 -0.41 1.17
CA MET A 97 6.44 -0.73 1.67
C MET A 97 6.38 -0.71 3.20
N ASN A 98 7.37 -1.32 3.87
CA ASN A 98 7.46 -1.29 5.33
C ASN A 98 7.57 0.14 5.87
N ARG A 99 8.41 0.99 5.26
CA ARG A 99 8.51 2.40 5.64
C ARG A 99 7.19 3.16 5.49
N LEU A 100 6.43 2.88 4.43
CA LEU A 100 5.12 3.49 4.23
C LEU A 100 4.11 3.05 5.30
N LEU A 101 4.11 1.77 5.66
CA LEU A 101 3.24 1.21 6.70
C LEU A 101 3.63 1.69 8.11
N GLU A 102 4.92 1.81 8.39
CA GLU A 102 5.45 2.32 9.66
C GLU A 102 5.14 3.81 9.85
N ASN A 103 5.26 4.60 8.78
CA ASN A 103 4.90 6.02 8.80
C ASN A 103 3.43 6.24 9.14
N GLU A 104 2.54 5.34 8.70
CA GLU A 104 1.12 5.42 9.07
C GLU A 104 0.92 5.17 10.56
N LEU A 105 1.58 4.16 11.13
CA LEU A 105 1.49 3.89 12.57
C LEU A 105 1.98 5.10 13.40
N ALA A 106 3.10 5.72 13.00
CA ALA A 106 3.64 6.90 13.66
C ALA A 106 2.71 8.12 13.53
N SER A 107 2.13 8.34 12.35
CA SER A 107 1.16 9.40 12.08
C SER A 107 -0.11 9.23 12.93
N ALA A 108 -0.68 8.03 12.96
CA ALA A 108 -1.87 7.71 13.74
C ALA A 108 -1.67 7.88 15.25
N VAL A 109 -0.51 7.45 15.79
CA VAL A 109 -0.16 7.66 17.21
C VAL A 109 -0.04 9.15 17.52
N SER A 110 0.62 9.92 16.65
CA SER A 110 0.78 11.36 16.82
C SER A 110 -0.56 12.09 16.77
N ALA A 111 -1.45 11.70 15.86
CA ALA A 111 -2.80 12.26 15.75
C ALA A 111 -3.66 11.93 16.99
N ALA A 112 -3.58 10.71 17.51
CA ALA A 112 -4.30 10.31 18.72
C ALA A 112 -3.83 11.09 19.95
N GLN A 113 -2.53 11.35 20.07
CA GLN A 113 -1.96 12.18 21.14
C GLN A 113 -2.36 13.66 21.00
N ALA A 114 -2.37 14.20 19.79
CA ALA A 114 -2.79 15.58 19.52
C ALA A 114 -4.29 15.82 19.73
N ALA A 115 -5.13 14.79 19.53
CA ALA A 115 -6.58 14.86 19.75
C ALA A 115 -6.98 14.84 21.24
N GLY A 116 -6.02 14.76 22.18
CA GLY A 116 -6.29 14.84 23.62
C GLY A 116 -7.16 13.70 24.16
N ILE A 117 -7.21 12.54 23.48
CA ILE A 117 -7.86 11.36 24.05
C ILE A 117 -6.95 10.87 25.17
N PRO A 118 -7.39 10.88 26.44
CA PRO A 118 -6.57 10.35 27.51
C PRO A 118 -6.48 8.84 27.30
N VAL A 119 -5.33 8.38 26.79
CA VAL A 119 -4.88 7.01 27.03
C VAL A 119 -4.77 6.93 28.55
N ALA A 120 -5.74 6.25 29.17
CA ALA A 120 -5.76 6.03 30.60
C ALA A 120 -4.48 5.29 30.98
N VAL A 121 -3.46 6.07 31.37
CA VAL A 121 -2.35 5.58 32.17
C VAL A 121 -2.99 5.24 33.50
N SER A 122 -3.24 3.94 33.69
CA SER A 122 -3.61 3.35 34.97
C SER A 122 -2.42 3.50 35.92
N ASP A 123 -2.22 4.72 36.43
CA ASP A 123 -1.40 4.95 37.61
C ASP A 123 -2.23 4.65 38.85
N GLY A 124 -1.93 3.49 39.44
CA GLY A 124 -1.97 3.24 40.88
C GLY A 124 -3.32 3.14 41.58
N ASN A 125 -3.55 2.00 42.24
CA ASN A 125 -3.77 2.05 43.68
C ASN A 125 -3.40 0.73 44.39
N SER A 126 -2.44 0.86 45.32
CA SER A 126 -2.15 0.05 46.52
C SER A 126 -1.77 -1.42 46.38
#